data_AF-A0A973UMP5-F1
#
_entry.id   AF-A0A973UMP5-F1
#
_cell.length_a   1.000
_cell.length_b   1.000
_cell.length_c   1.000
_cell.angle_alpha   90.00
_cell.angle_beta   90.00
_cell.angle_gamma   90.00
#
_symmetry.space_group_name_H-M   'P 1'
#
loop_
_entity.id
_entity.type
_entity.pdbx_description
1 polymer ?
#
loop_
_entity_poly.entity_id
_entity_poly.type
_entity_poly.pdbx_seq_one_letter_code
_entity_poly.pdbx_strand_id
1 'polypeptide(L)'
;MAETTTIQVSRHARDHLAQVAKERGMNLGQLVEQLASEQLTADQIAERVAATRKVLRERMGCTLTDEEFDQGPDVLANVYAMAAEKMHALRGKAA
;
A
#
# COMPACT_ATOMS: atom_id res chain seq x y z
N MET A 1 14.12 -12.77 -20.16
CA MET A 1 13.80 -11.76 -21.19
C MET A 1 12.50 -11.15 -20.76
N ALA A 2 12.42 -9.84 -20.51
CA ALA A 2 11.17 -9.25 -20.02
C ALA A 2 10.11 -9.38 -21.12
N GLU A 3 9.04 -10.13 -20.84
CA GLU A 3 7.91 -10.27 -21.75
C GLU A 3 7.15 -8.94 -21.78
N THR A 4 7.40 -8.14 -22.82
CA THR A 4 6.73 -6.85 -22.99
C THR A 4 5.29 -7.09 -23.42
N THR A 5 4.34 -6.66 -22.59
CA THR A 5 2.90 -6.70 -22.88
C THR A 5 2.36 -5.28 -23.02
N THR A 6 1.34 -5.10 -23.88
CA THR A 6 0.67 -3.81 -24.05
C THR A 6 -0.65 -3.80 -23.28
N ILE A 7 -0.88 -2.77 -22.47
CA ILE A 7 -2.16 -2.52 -21.81
C ILE A 7 -2.85 -1.31 -22.46
N GLN A 8 -4.18 -1.38 -22.58
CA GLN A 8 -4.98 -0.25 -23.04
C GLN A 8 -5.38 0.60 -21.84
N VAL A 9 -5.12 1.91 -21.92
CA VAL A 9 -5.49 2.88 -20.89
C VAL A 9 -6.15 4.09 -21.51
N SER A 10 -6.96 4.82 -20.73
CA SER A 10 -7.56 6.06 -21.21
C SER A 10 -6.47 7.10 -21.50
N ARG A 11 -6.73 8.01 -22.45
CA ARG A 11 -5.81 9.12 -22.77
C ARG A 11 -5.47 9.94 -21.53
N HIS A 12 -6.46 10.23 -20.70
CA HIS A 12 -6.29 10.95 -19.44
C HIS A 12 -5.34 10.21 -18.47
N ALA A 13 -5.50 8.90 -18.29
CA ALA A 13 -4.63 8.11 -17.43
C ALA A 13 -3.18 8.07 -17.96
N ARG A 14 -3.01 7.91 -19.28
CA ARG A 14 -1.68 7.95 -19.92
C ARG A 14 -0.99 9.30 -19.68
N ASP A 15 -1.69 10.40 -19.91
CA ASP A 15 -1.11 11.75 -19.79
C ASP A 15 -0.76 12.07 -18.34
N HIS A 16 -1.60 11.63 -17.39
CA HIS A 16 -1.32 11.74 -15.97
C HIS A 16 -0.07 10.92 -15.56
N LEU A 17 -0.01 9.64 -15.94
CA LEU A 17 1.15 8.79 -15.65
C LEU A 17 2.43 9.30 -16.32
N ALA A 18 2.34 9.86 -17.52
CA ALA A 18 3.49 10.45 -18.21
C ALA A 18 4.05 11.66 -17.45
N GLN A 19 3.17 12.51 -16.89
CA GLN A 19 3.58 13.63 -16.05
C GLN A 19 4.23 13.14 -14.75
N VAL A 20 3.64 12.16 -14.07
CA VAL A 20 4.22 11.54 -12.85
C VAL A 20 5.58 10.92 -13.13
N ALA A 21 5.74 10.22 -14.25
CA ALA A 21 7.03 9.63 -14.65
C ALA A 21 8.09 10.72 -14.87
N LYS A 22 7.72 11.82 -15.55
CA LYS A 22 8.61 12.96 -15.79
C LYS A 22 9.06 13.63 -14.48
N GLU A 23 8.16 13.82 -13.53
CA GLU A 23 8.48 14.39 -12.21
C GLU A 23 9.43 13.51 -11.40
N ARG A 24 9.33 12.19 -11.56
CA ARG A 24 10.20 11.20 -10.92
C ARG A 24 11.49 10.91 -11.71
N GLY A 25 11.70 11.55 -12.87
CA GLY A 25 12.85 11.29 -13.73
C GLY A 25 12.88 9.89 -14.34
N MET A 26 11.73 9.23 -14.43
CA MET A 26 11.56 7.84 -14.91
C MET A 26 10.79 7.80 -16.23
N ASN A 27 10.87 6.68 -16.95
CA ASN A 27 10.00 6.43 -18.10
C ASN A 27 8.67 5.81 -17.66
N LEU A 28 7.66 5.86 -18.54
CA LEU A 28 6.31 5.35 -18.25
C LEU A 28 6.31 3.86 -17.90
N GLY A 29 7.13 3.05 -18.57
CA GLY A 29 7.26 1.61 -18.31
C GLY A 29 7.84 1.33 -16.92
N GLN A 30 8.92 2.02 -16.55
CA GLN A 30 9.54 1.95 -15.22
C GLN A 30 8.58 2.37 -14.12
N LEU A 31 7.78 3.41 -14.34
CA LEU A 31 6.74 3.82 -13.39
C LEU A 31 5.68 2.74 -13.21
N VAL A 32 5.23 2.11 -14.30
CA VAL A 32 4.23 1.03 -14.24
C VAL A 32 4.79 -0.21 -13.55
N GLU A 33 6.04 -0.58 -13.83
CA GLU A 33 6.73 -1.69 -13.15
C GLU A 33 6.88 -1.41 -11.65
N GLN A 34 7.29 -0.20 -11.28
CA GLN A 34 7.37 0.21 -9.88
C GLN A 34 6.00 0.12 -9.20
N LEU A 35 4.96 0.69 -9.79
CA LEU A 35 3.60 0.62 -9.25
C LEU A 35 3.10 -0.82 -9.11
N ALA A 36 3.41 -1.68 -10.07
CA ALA A 36 3.07 -3.10 -10.01
C ALA A 36 3.80 -3.82 -8.86
N SER A 37 5.04 -3.43 -8.56
CA SER A 37 5.79 -4.00 -7.43
C SER A 37 5.34 -3.48 -6.06
N GLU A 38 4.83 -2.25 -6.00
CA GLU A 38 4.36 -1.62 -4.76
C GLU A 38 2.94 -2.07 -4.41
N GLN A 39 2.06 -2.13 -5.41
CA GLN A 39 0.65 -2.46 -5.23
C GLN A 39 0.43 -3.97 -5.28
N LEU A 40 0.71 -4.62 -4.14
CA LEU A 40 0.41 -6.03 -3.94
C LEU A 40 -1.09 -6.31 -4.12
N THR A 41 -1.41 -7.47 -4.70
CA THR A 41 -2.79 -7.94 -4.76
C THR A 41 -3.27 -8.35 -3.36
N ALA A 42 -4.59 -8.44 -3.18
CA ALA A 42 -5.17 -8.88 -1.91
C ALA A 42 -4.62 -10.25 -1.46
N ASP A 43 -4.45 -11.19 -2.39
CA ASP A 43 -3.91 -12.52 -2.10
C ASP A 43 -2.43 -12.46 -1.67
N GLN A 44 -1.62 -11.64 -2.35
CA GLN A 44 -0.21 -11.44 -1.98
C GLN A 44 -0.07 -10.74 -0.62
N ILE A 45 -0.98 -9.82 -0.30
CA ILE A 45 -1.04 -9.21 1.03
C ILE A 45 -1.36 -10.27 2.08
N ALA A 46 -2.35 -11.13 1.84
CA ALA A 46 -2.72 -12.20 2.76
C ALA A 46 -1.55 -13.18 2.99
N GLU A 47 -0.84 -13.57 1.92
CA GLU A 47 0.34 -14.42 2.01
C GLU A 47 1.47 -13.74 2.81
N ARG A 48 1.73 -12.45 2.56
CA ARG A 48 2.72 -11.68 3.31
C ARG A 48 2.36 -11.57 4.80
N VAL A 49 1.07 -11.39 5.12
CA VAL A 49 0.59 -11.37 6.50
C VAL A 49 0.82 -12.73 7.15
N ALA A 50 0.43 -13.83 6.51
CA ALA A 50 0.64 -15.18 7.04
C ALA A 50 2.12 -15.48 7.27
N ALA A 51 3.00 -15.15 6.31
CA ALA A 51 4.44 -15.31 6.44
C ALA A 51 5.01 -14.47 7.59
N THR A 52 4.54 -13.23 7.73
CA THR A 52 4.96 -12.35 8.82
C THR A 52 4.51 -12.88 10.18
N ARG A 53 3.26 -13.36 10.30
CA ARG A 53 2.73 -13.98 11.53
C ARG A 53 3.56 -15.20 11.93
N LYS A 54 3.93 -16.05 10.98
CA LYS A 54 4.83 -17.19 11.23
C LYS A 54 6.19 -16.74 11.78
N VAL A 55 6.84 -15.77 11.14
CA VAL A 55 8.14 -15.24 11.60
C VAL A 55 8.04 -14.59 12.99
N LEU A 56 6.95 -13.86 13.27
CA LEU A 56 6.72 -13.25 14.57
C LEU A 56 6.53 -14.30 15.68
N ARG A 57 5.81 -15.38 15.39
CA ARG A 57 5.69 -16.52 16.32
C ARG A 57 7.04 -17.17 16.58
N GLU A 58 7.79 -17.47 15.52
CA GLU A 58 9.07 -18.17 15.61
C GLU A 58 10.18 -17.32 16.26
N ARG A 59 10.26 -16.01 15.96
CA ARG A 59 11.37 -15.16 16.42
C ARG A 59 11.06 -14.31 17.64
N MET A 60 9.81 -13.85 17.80
CA MET A 60 9.44 -12.95 18.89
C MET A 60 8.66 -13.65 20.02
N GLY A 61 8.45 -14.96 19.92
CA GLY A 61 7.70 -15.72 20.92
C GLY A 61 6.24 -15.26 21.02
N CYS A 62 5.66 -14.76 19.93
CA CYS A 62 4.27 -14.33 19.91
C CYS A 62 3.36 -15.56 20.13
N THR A 63 2.63 -15.58 21.25
CA THR A 63 1.73 -16.68 21.62
C THR A 63 0.29 -16.48 21.12
N LEU A 64 0.01 -15.35 20.47
CA LEU A 64 -1.32 -15.04 19.94
C LEU A 64 -1.65 -15.95 18.77
N THR A 65 -2.81 -16.59 18.88
CA THR A 65 -3.46 -17.35 17.81
C THR A 65 -3.89 -16.42 16.67
N ASP A 66 -4.18 -17.00 15.50
CA ASP A 66 -4.67 -16.20 14.36
C ASP A 66 -6.02 -15.57 14.67
N GLU A 67 -6.90 -16.28 15.41
CA GLU A 67 -8.18 -15.76 15.87
C GLU A 67 -8.04 -14.57 16.82
N GLU A 68 -7.09 -14.61 17.76
CA GLU A 68 -6.84 -13.49 18.67
C GLU A 68 -6.20 -12.29 17.95
N PHE A 69 -5.45 -12.54 16.88
CA PHE A 69 -4.91 -11.48 16.03
C PHE A 69 -6.01 -10.80 15.18
N ASP A 70 -6.95 -11.60 14.66
CA ASP A 70 -8.06 -11.12 13.85
C ASP A 70 -9.14 -10.42 14.68
N GLN A 71 -9.28 -10.79 15.96
CA GLN A 71 -10.10 -10.06 16.94
C GLN A 71 -9.38 -8.84 17.55
N GLY A 72 -8.10 -8.66 17.22
CA GLY A 72 -7.32 -7.52 17.66
C GLY A 72 -7.96 -6.21 17.18
N PRO A 73 -7.88 -5.13 17.98
CA PRO A 73 -8.34 -3.83 17.52
C PRO A 73 -7.58 -3.44 16.25
N ASP A 74 -8.27 -2.86 15.26
CA ASP A 74 -7.63 -2.30 14.07
C ASP A 74 -6.90 -1.00 14.45
N VAL A 75 -5.73 -1.18 15.10
CA VAL A 75 -4.90 -0.08 15.61
C VAL A 75 -4.50 0.85 14.46
N LEU A 76 -4.28 0.31 13.27
CA LEU A 76 -3.84 1.11 12.13
C LEU A 76 -4.98 2.00 11.61
N ALA A 77 -6.20 1.47 11.47
CA ALA A 77 -7.37 2.29 11.12
C ALA A 77 -7.63 3.37 12.18
N ASN A 78 -7.48 3.04 13.47
CA ASN A 78 -7.62 4.01 14.55
C ASN A 78 -6.56 5.12 14.48
N VAL A 79 -5.30 4.78 14.20
CA VAL A 79 -4.23 5.77 14.01
C VAL A 79 -4.52 6.68 12.82
N TYR A 80 -5.00 6.14 11.70
CA TYR A 80 -5.38 6.95 10.54
C TYR A 80 -6.58 7.86 10.83
N ALA A 81 -7.59 7.38 11.56
CA ALA A 81 -8.72 8.19 11.99
C ALA A 81 -8.26 9.35 12.88
N MET A 82 -7.40 9.09 13.88
CA MET A 82 -6.82 10.12 14.74
C MET A 82 -5.99 11.14 13.95
N ALA A 83 -5.22 10.68 12.94
CA ALA A 83 -4.45 11.57 12.08
C ALA A 83 -5.38 12.46 11.23
N ALA A 84 -6.45 11.90 10.66
CA ALA A 84 -7.44 12.65 9.90
C ALA A 84 -8.14 13.71 10.76
N GLU A 85 -8.58 13.36 11.97
CA GLU A 85 -9.19 14.29 12.93
C GLU A 85 -8.26 15.44 13.29
N LYS A 86 -6.97 15.15 13.57
CA LYS A 86 -5.97 16.19 13.83
C LYS A 86 -5.79 17.13 12.64
N MET A 87 -5.76 16.60 11.42
CA MET A 87 -5.66 17.40 10.20
C MET A 87 -6.89 18.29 10.00
N HIS A 88 -8.10 17.79 10.28
CA HIS A 88 -9.33 18.59 10.23
C HIS A 88 -9.34 19.70 11.30
N ALA A 89 -8.90 19.41 12.53
CA ALA A 89 -8.82 20.38 13.61
C ALA A 89 -7.78 21.49 13.32
N LEU A 90 -6.65 21.16 12.68
CA LEU A 90 -5.66 22.15 12.24
C LEU A 90 -6.22 23.06 11.15
N ARG A 91 -7.00 22.51 10.21
CA ARG A 91 -7.63 23.29 9.13
C ARG A 91 -8.72 24.24 9.64
N GLY A 92 -9.48 23.84 10.67
CA GLY A 92 -10.50 24.67 11.29
C GLY A 92 -9.96 25.81 12.16
N LYS A 93 -8.71 25.75 12.62
CA LYS A 93 -8.03 26.84 13.35
C LYS A 93 -7.35 27.87 12.44
N ALA A 94 -7.21 27.56 11.15
CA ALA A 94 -6.58 28.41 10.15
C ALA A 94 -7.59 29.25 9.33
N ALA A 95 -8.87 29.22 9.72
CA ALA A 95 -9.97 30.04 9.17
C ALA A 95 -10.48 30.98 10.27
#